data_AF-A0A6L8ENT6-F1
#
_entry.id   AF-A0A6L8ENT6-F1
#
_cell.length_a   1.000
_cell.length_b   1.000
_cell.length_c   1.000
_cell.angle_alpha   90.00
_cell.angle_beta   90.00
_cell.angle_gamma   90.00
#
_symmetry.space_group_name_H-M   'P 1'
#
loop_
_entity.id
_entity.type
_entity.pdbx_description
1 polymer ?
#
loop_
_entity_poly.entity_id
_entity_poly.type
_entity_poly.pdbx_seq_one_letter_code
_entity_poly.pdbx_strand_id
1 'polypeptide(L)'
;MFTDCPSCERQFRIRAAQLGAADGWVRCGNCGETFYALERLSDTPLKRLPTLRQADEAAAELPAVSIEPEQETAGTETTDTDESRETPPDLPPVLAGDPEKKTGSPARLIWGSLVFVLSLIAVAQLAWFNRDGLLRAYPALVPWVEQACENLQCDPIRFRDISAIELLNRQVTQHPRYRNALLASATMVNNAEFIQPFPDVVLLIFSTSGQVISRGRFKPEEYLG
;
A
#
# COMPACT_ATOMS: atom_id res chain seq x y z
N MET A 1 -6.07 8.20 -25.07
CA MET A 1 -4.72 8.26 -24.50
C MET A 1 -4.54 9.50 -23.64
N PHE A 2 -4.47 9.27 -22.34
CA PHE A 2 -4.22 10.21 -21.27
C PHE A 2 -3.03 9.71 -20.46
N THR A 3 -2.35 10.62 -19.78
CA THR A 3 -1.31 10.26 -18.81
C THR A 3 -1.38 11.23 -17.63
N ASP A 4 -1.03 10.74 -16.44
CA ASP A 4 -0.98 11.50 -15.20
C ASP A 4 0.45 11.81 -14.78
N CYS A 5 0.69 13.06 -14.38
CA CYS A 5 2.00 13.47 -13.88
C CYS A 5 2.24 12.92 -12.46
N PRO A 6 3.40 12.31 -12.17
CA PRO A 6 3.71 11.78 -10.84
C PRO A 6 3.86 12.88 -9.77
N SER A 7 4.26 14.10 -10.13
CA SER A 7 4.51 15.17 -9.14
C SER A 7 3.28 15.99 -8.77
N CYS A 8 2.32 16.17 -9.68
CA CYS A 8 1.13 17.01 -9.43
C CYS A 8 -0.20 16.31 -9.68
N GLU A 9 -0.15 15.02 -10.04
CA GLU A 9 -1.30 14.16 -10.33
C GLU A 9 -2.26 14.75 -11.36
N ARG A 10 -1.80 15.70 -12.20
CA ARG A 10 -2.62 16.31 -13.24
C ARG A 10 -2.68 15.39 -14.44
N GLN A 11 -3.89 15.06 -14.88
CA GLN A 11 -4.11 14.24 -16.07
C GLN A 11 -4.18 15.14 -17.30
N PHE A 12 -3.49 14.74 -18.35
CA PHE A 12 -3.52 15.44 -19.63
C PHE A 12 -3.64 14.45 -20.79
N ARG A 13 -4.20 14.93 -21.90
CA ARG A 13 -4.37 14.14 -23.12
C ARG A 13 -3.08 14.19 -23.93
N ILE A 14 -2.62 13.02 -24.39
CA ILE A 14 -1.43 12.91 -25.24
C ILE A 14 -1.76 12.20 -26.55
N ARG A 15 -1.12 12.62 -27.63
CA ARG A 15 -1.26 11.97 -28.96
C ARG A 15 -0.10 11.00 -29.20
N ALA A 16 -0.37 9.89 -29.87
CA ALA A 16 0.66 8.90 -30.24
C ALA A 16 1.84 9.53 -31.01
N ALA A 17 1.57 10.51 -31.88
CA ALA A 17 2.62 11.25 -32.61
C ALA A 17 3.58 12.02 -31.69
N GLN A 18 3.11 12.52 -30.54
CA GLN A 18 3.95 13.25 -29.58
C GLN A 18 4.85 12.29 -28.78
N LEU A 19 4.35 11.10 -28.46
CA LEU A 19 5.15 10.05 -27.81
C LEU A 19 6.23 9.52 -28.75
N GLY A 20 5.90 9.31 -30.03
CA GLY A 20 6.88 8.87 -31.02
C GLY A 20 7.98 9.90 -31.30
N ALA A 21 7.66 11.21 -31.25
CA ALA A 21 8.63 12.27 -31.51
C ALA A 21 9.67 12.47 -30.39
N ALA A 22 9.34 12.06 -29.16
CA ALA A 22 10.18 12.26 -27.97
C ALA A 22 10.52 10.95 -27.24
N ASP A 23 10.43 9.82 -27.96
CA ASP A 23 10.72 8.48 -27.44
C ASP A 23 10.04 8.18 -26.09
N GLY A 24 8.77 8.59 -25.94
CA GLY A 24 7.97 8.36 -24.73
C GLY A 24 8.19 9.35 -23.57
N TRP A 25 9.14 10.27 -23.68
CA TRP A 25 9.39 11.29 -22.65
C TRP A 25 8.51 12.53 -22.82
N VAL A 26 7.96 13.02 -21.71
CA VAL A 26 7.07 14.18 -21.70
C VAL A 26 7.38 15.11 -20.53
N ARG A 27 7.14 16.40 -20.73
CA ARG A 27 7.22 17.41 -19.66
C ARG A 27 5.81 17.86 -19.28
N CYS A 28 5.51 17.85 -17.99
CA CYS A 28 4.23 18.32 -17.47
C CYS A 28 4.08 19.83 -17.69
N GLY A 29 3.01 20.26 -18.37
CA GLY A 29 2.71 21.68 -18.55
C GLY A 29 2.25 22.41 -17.28
N ASN A 30 1.98 21.69 -16.19
CA ASN A 30 1.48 22.26 -14.93
C ASN A 30 2.60 22.49 -13.91
N CYS A 31 3.44 21.49 -13.64
CA CYS A 31 4.55 21.60 -12.67
C CYS A 31 5.95 21.58 -13.30
N GLY A 32 6.06 21.32 -14.60
CA GLY A 32 7.35 21.28 -15.30
C GLY A 32 8.13 19.96 -15.18
N GLU A 33 7.63 18.98 -14.41
CA GLU A 33 8.28 17.68 -14.23
C GLU A 33 8.44 16.90 -15.54
N THR A 34 9.60 16.28 -15.78
CA THR A 34 9.85 15.41 -16.92
C THR A 34 9.74 13.94 -16.53
N PHE A 35 8.92 13.17 -17.24
CA PHE A 35 8.68 11.76 -16.91
C PHE A 35 8.38 10.91 -18.15
N TYR A 36 8.43 9.60 -17.99
CA TYR A 36 8.14 8.64 -19.05
C TYR A 36 6.64 8.33 -19.10
N ALA A 37 5.96 8.77 -20.15
CA ALA A 37 4.50 8.72 -20.24
C ALA A 37 3.93 7.31 -20.48
N LEU A 38 4.73 6.37 -21.00
CA LEU A 38 4.26 5.02 -21.34
C LEU A 38 3.95 4.18 -20.09
N GLU A 39 4.61 4.42 -18.96
CA GLU A 39 4.35 3.73 -17.69
C GLU A 39 3.01 4.11 -17.07
N ARG A 40 2.44 5.24 -17.47
CA ARG A 40 1.25 5.84 -16.87
C ARG A 40 0.21 6.22 -17.94
N LEU A 41 0.13 5.44 -19.01
CA LEU A 41 -0.76 5.70 -20.13
C LEU A 41 -2.11 5.00 -19.91
N SER A 42 -3.21 5.73 -20.07
CA SER A 42 -4.58 5.20 -20.01
C SER A 42 -5.41 5.63 -21.21
N ASP A 43 -6.35 4.80 -21.62
CA ASP A 43 -7.30 5.17 -22.69
C ASP A 43 -8.53 5.91 -22.17
N THR A 44 -8.84 5.73 -20.90
CA THR A 44 -9.95 6.36 -20.20
C THR A 44 -9.44 7.46 -19.28
N PRO A 45 -10.07 8.66 -19.27
CA PRO A 45 -9.72 9.69 -18.30
C PRO A 45 -10.06 9.19 -16.88
N LEU A 46 -9.16 9.42 -15.94
CA LEU A 46 -9.41 9.11 -14.53
C LEU A 46 -10.39 10.15 -14.02
N LYS A 47 -11.56 9.68 -13.56
CA LYS A 47 -12.59 10.53 -12.98
C LYS A 47 -12.07 11.00 -11.62
N ARG A 48 -11.50 12.19 -11.58
CA ARG A 48 -11.00 12.82 -10.35
C ARG A 48 -12.21 13.05 -9.44
N LEU A 49 -12.27 12.38 -8.29
CA LEU A 49 -13.11 12.82 -7.19
C LEU A 49 -12.58 14.19 -6.75
N PRO A 50 -13.45 15.20 -6.56
CA PRO A 50 -13.00 16.56 -6.33
C PRO A 50 -12.11 16.60 -5.09
N THR A 51 -10.86 16.97 -5.30
CA THR A 51 -9.95 17.36 -4.24
C THR A 51 -10.51 18.63 -3.61
N LEU A 52 -10.32 18.81 -2.31
CA LEU A 52 -10.81 19.89 -1.43
C LEU A 52 -10.34 21.32 -1.80
N ARG A 53 -10.21 21.64 -3.10
CA ARG A 53 -9.95 22.99 -3.65
C ARG A 53 -11.07 23.50 -4.56
N GLN A 54 -12.03 22.66 -4.98
CA GLN A 54 -13.21 23.14 -5.71
C GLN A 54 -14.34 23.63 -4.79
N ALA A 55 -14.12 23.64 -3.47
CA ALA A 55 -15.02 24.30 -2.53
C ALA A 55 -14.84 25.83 -2.50
N ASP A 56 -13.70 26.36 -2.98
CA ASP A 56 -13.44 27.81 -2.93
C ASP A 56 -13.97 28.58 -4.15
N GLU A 57 -14.13 27.95 -5.31
CA GLU A 57 -14.64 28.63 -6.53
C GLU A 57 -16.17 28.61 -6.68
N ALA A 58 -16.88 27.82 -5.86
CA ALA A 58 -18.35 27.82 -5.82
C ALA A 58 -18.94 28.88 -4.86
N ALA A 59 -18.09 29.68 -4.20
CA ALA A 59 -18.50 30.77 -3.32
C ALA A 59 -18.62 32.14 -4.04
N ALA A 60 -18.43 32.19 -5.36
CA ALA A 60 -18.38 33.43 -6.13
C ALA A 60 -19.73 33.92 -6.70
N GLU A 61 -20.86 33.30 -6.36
CA GLU A 61 -22.20 33.75 -6.76
C GLU A 61 -23.10 34.02 -5.55
N LEU A 62 -22.80 35.06 -4.79
CA LEU A 62 -23.80 35.78 -3.98
C LEU A 62 -23.55 37.29 -4.11
N PRO A 63 -24.61 38.11 -4.23
CA PRO A 63 -24.51 39.50 -4.65
C PRO A 63 -23.84 40.40 -3.60
N ALA A 64 -23.01 41.32 -4.08
CA ALA A 64 -22.36 42.35 -3.29
C ALA A 64 -23.38 43.30 -2.66
N VAL A 65 -23.39 43.37 -1.34
CA VAL A 65 -24.05 44.45 -0.59
C VAL A 65 -23.03 45.59 -0.42
N SER A 66 -23.34 46.74 -1.00
CA SER A 66 -22.59 47.99 -0.81
C SER A 66 -22.61 48.42 0.65
N ILE A 67 -21.45 48.78 1.17
CA ILE A 67 -21.32 49.56 2.40
C ILE A 67 -20.92 50.97 1.98
N GLU A 68 -21.85 51.92 2.12
CA GLU A 68 -21.60 53.36 2.05
C GLU A 68 -20.84 53.79 3.32
N PRO A 69 -19.78 54.62 3.24
CA PRO A 69 -19.02 55.03 4.42
C PRO A 69 -19.59 56.33 4.98
N GLU A 70 -20.05 56.30 6.24
CA GLU A 70 -20.34 57.52 7.00
C GLU A 70 -19.17 57.79 7.96
N GLN A 71 -18.41 58.85 7.66
CA GLN A 71 -17.45 59.47 8.56
C GLN A 71 -18.15 60.50 9.46
N GLU A 72 -17.45 60.86 10.55
CA GLU A 72 -17.66 62.02 11.43
C GLU A 72 -18.77 61.87 12.49
N THR A 73 -18.53 62.06 13.79
CA THR A 73 -17.74 63.15 14.41
C THR A 73 -17.30 62.79 15.84
N ALA A 74 -16.24 63.47 16.26
CA ALA A 74 -15.65 63.45 17.59
C ALA A 74 -16.48 64.21 18.66
N GLY A 75 -16.21 63.91 19.93
CA GLY A 75 -16.61 64.68 21.12
C GLY A 75 -16.73 63.75 22.34
N THR A 76 -15.66 63.46 23.08
CA THR A 76 -15.12 64.22 24.23
C THR A 76 -15.96 64.10 25.51
N GLU A 77 -15.29 63.56 26.54
CA GLU A 77 -15.40 63.89 27.97
C GLU A 77 -16.40 63.18 28.92
N THR A 78 -15.77 62.44 29.84
CA THR A 78 -15.94 62.42 31.32
C THR A 78 -17.17 61.81 32.01
N THR A 79 -16.85 60.80 32.82
CA THR A 79 -17.09 60.69 34.28
C THR A 79 -18.43 60.14 34.80
N ASP A 80 -18.26 59.33 35.86
CA ASP A 80 -19.19 58.80 36.86
C ASP A 80 -20.15 57.68 36.43
N THR A 81 -19.95 56.47 36.96
CA THR A 81 -20.49 56.00 38.26
C THR A 81 -22.01 55.99 38.23
N ASP A 82 -22.64 54.83 38.03
CA ASP A 82 -23.44 54.20 39.09
C ASP A 82 -23.94 52.81 38.68
N GLU A 83 -24.10 52.02 39.72
CA GLU A 83 -24.68 50.71 39.86
C GLU A 83 -26.07 50.57 39.21
N SER A 84 -26.24 49.59 38.31
CA SER A 84 -27.53 48.93 38.12
C SER A 84 -27.35 47.52 37.57
N ARG A 85 -27.78 46.55 38.38
CA ARG A 85 -28.01 45.17 37.98
C ARG A 85 -29.12 45.14 36.93
N GLU A 86 -28.75 45.02 35.66
CA GLU A 86 -29.69 44.61 34.62
C GLU A 86 -29.69 43.09 34.49
N THR A 87 -30.85 42.50 34.79
CA THR A 87 -31.23 41.16 34.39
C THR A 87 -30.99 40.99 32.89
N PRO A 88 -30.32 39.90 32.44
CA PRO A 88 -30.13 39.67 31.01
C PRO A 88 -31.48 39.65 30.29
N PRO A 89 -31.61 40.29 29.11
CA PRO A 89 -32.87 40.31 28.37
C PRO A 89 -33.27 38.87 28.01
N ASP A 90 -34.54 38.55 28.25
CA ASP A 90 -35.17 37.30 27.82
C ASP A 90 -35.04 37.17 26.30
N LEU A 91 -34.04 36.40 25.87
CA LEU A 91 -33.87 36.00 24.47
C LEU A 91 -35.15 35.26 24.02
N PRO A 92 -35.71 35.59 22.85
CA PRO A 92 -36.86 34.88 22.33
C PRO A 92 -36.51 33.38 22.21
N PRO A 93 -37.42 32.45 22.59
CA PRO A 93 -37.14 31.01 22.64
C PRO A 93 -36.80 30.41 21.27
N VAL A 94 -36.96 31.18 20.19
CA VAL A 94 -36.54 30.83 18.82
C VAL A 94 -35.00 30.85 18.65
N LEU A 95 -34.27 31.58 19.50
CA LEU A 95 -32.80 31.63 19.49
C LEU A 95 -32.16 30.74 20.56
N ALA A 96 -32.96 30.12 21.43
CA ALA A 96 -32.49 29.06 22.31
C ALA A 96 -32.31 27.80 21.46
N GLY A 97 -31.10 27.63 20.89
CA GLY A 97 -30.74 26.38 20.24
C GLY A 97 -31.00 25.23 21.21
N ASP A 98 -31.83 24.27 20.80
CA ASP A 98 -32.04 23.05 21.57
C ASP A 98 -30.66 22.46 21.90
N PRO A 99 -30.37 22.12 23.17
CA PRO A 99 -29.10 21.49 23.50
C PRO A 99 -29.03 20.21 22.68
N GLU A 100 -28.13 20.15 21.69
CA GLU A 100 -27.83 18.94 20.95
C GLU A 100 -27.47 17.87 21.98
N LYS A 101 -28.44 17.01 22.31
CA LYS A 101 -28.19 15.85 23.13
C LYS A 101 -27.20 15.03 22.34
N LYS A 102 -25.92 15.08 22.74
CA LYS A 102 -24.86 14.18 22.31
C LYS A 102 -25.21 12.78 22.81
N THR A 103 -26.24 12.18 22.21
CA THR A 103 -26.45 10.75 22.30
C THR A 103 -25.27 10.16 21.53
N GLY A 104 -24.28 9.65 22.28
CA GLY A 104 -23.26 8.79 21.70
C GLY A 104 -23.99 7.63 21.06
N SER A 105 -24.28 7.75 19.76
CA SER A 105 -25.13 6.78 19.08
C SER A 105 -24.47 5.42 19.26
N PRO A 106 -25.20 4.38 19.71
CA PRO A 106 -24.64 3.04 19.85
C PRO A 106 -24.02 2.56 18.52
N ALA A 107 -24.47 3.13 17.40
CA ALA A 107 -23.83 2.99 16.10
C ALA A 107 -22.33 3.34 16.10
N ARG A 108 -21.88 4.38 16.80
CA ARG A 108 -20.44 4.74 16.88
C ARG A 108 -19.62 3.68 17.62
N LEU A 109 -20.16 3.11 18.69
CA LEU A 109 -19.52 2.01 19.41
C LEU A 109 -19.51 0.73 18.57
N ILE A 110 -20.61 0.43 17.88
CA ILE A 110 -20.70 -0.70 16.97
C ILE A 110 -19.69 -0.54 15.82
N TRP A 111 -19.63 0.61 15.17
CA TRP A 111 -18.64 0.90 14.12
C TRP A 111 -17.21 0.86 14.65
N GLY A 112 -16.94 1.40 15.84
CA GLY A 112 -15.63 1.30 16.48
C GLY A 112 -15.22 -0.15 16.74
N SER A 113 -16.15 -0.95 17.26
CA SER A 113 -15.92 -2.38 17.48
C SER A 113 -15.69 -3.14 16.18
N LEU A 114 -16.45 -2.82 15.12
CA LEU A 114 -16.31 -3.44 13.80
C LEU A 114 -14.95 -3.11 13.17
N VAL A 115 -14.52 -1.84 13.23
CA VAL A 115 -13.20 -1.42 12.74
C VAL A 115 -12.09 -2.09 13.53
N PHE A 116 -12.25 -2.22 14.85
CA PHE A 116 -11.27 -2.90 15.70
C PHE A 116 -11.15 -4.39 15.36
N VAL A 117 -12.28 -5.09 15.21
CA VAL A 117 -12.31 -6.50 14.81
C VAL A 117 -11.71 -6.69 13.42
N LEU A 118 -12.06 -5.84 12.45
CA LEU A 118 -11.44 -5.89 11.12
C LEU A 118 -9.94 -5.61 11.15
N SER A 119 -9.49 -4.68 11.99
CA SER A 119 -8.07 -4.39 12.17
C SER A 119 -7.33 -5.59 12.77
N LEU A 120 -7.90 -6.25 13.79
CA LEU A 120 -7.35 -7.49 14.35
C LEU A 120 -7.27 -8.61 13.32
N ILE A 121 -8.32 -8.80 12.51
CA ILE A 121 -8.32 -9.79 11.43
C ILE A 121 -7.24 -9.46 10.39
N ALA A 122 -7.11 -8.19 9.99
CA ALA A 122 -6.11 -7.77 9.02
C ALA A 122 -4.68 -7.98 9.57
N VAL A 123 -4.43 -7.68 10.85
CA VAL A 123 -3.15 -7.96 11.52
C VAL A 123 -2.88 -9.46 11.57
N ALA A 124 -3.88 -10.28 11.92
CA ALA A 124 -3.76 -11.73 11.93
C ALA A 124 -3.45 -12.27 10.53
N GLN A 125 -4.10 -11.75 9.49
CA GLN A 125 -3.82 -12.10 8.09
C GLN A 125 -2.40 -11.71 7.69
N LEU A 126 -1.94 -10.50 8.04
CA LEU A 126 -0.58 -10.04 7.76
C LEU A 126 0.46 -10.88 8.50
N ALA A 127 0.20 -11.23 9.76
CA ALA A 127 1.06 -12.09 10.57
C ALA A 127 1.09 -13.52 10.01
N TRP A 128 -0.03 -14.04 9.54
CA TRP A 128 -0.11 -15.35 8.89
C TRP A 128 0.62 -15.38 7.54
N PHE A 129 0.41 -14.35 6.71
CA PHE A 129 1.07 -14.22 5.41
C PHE A 129 2.59 -14.05 5.56
N ASN A 130 3.04 -13.27 6.54
CA ASN A 130 4.46 -13.08 6.85
C ASN A 130 4.97 -13.98 7.99
N ARG A 131 4.30 -15.11 8.27
CA ARG A 131 4.60 -15.96 9.44
C ARG A 131 6.06 -16.41 9.46
N ASP A 132 6.61 -16.78 8.31
CA ASP A 132 7.97 -17.33 8.20
C ASP A 132 9.03 -16.25 8.51
N GLY A 133 8.74 -14.97 8.22
CA GLY A 133 9.58 -13.84 8.61
C GLY A 133 9.43 -13.50 10.09
N LEU A 134 8.18 -13.49 10.59
CA LEU A 134 7.86 -13.16 11.98
C LEU A 134 8.46 -14.17 12.96
N LEU A 135 8.33 -15.48 12.66
CA LEU A 135 8.88 -16.56 13.48
C LEU A 135 10.42 -16.58 13.48
N ARG A 136 11.07 -16.12 12.40
CA ARG A 136 12.53 -15.92 12.37
C ARG A 136 12.96 -14.76 13.26
N ALA A 137 12.21 -13.65 13.26
CA ALA A 137 12.52 -12.50 14.11
C ALA A 137 12.26 -12.77 15.60
N TYR A 138 11.23 -13.57 15.91
CA TYR A 138 10.81 -13.88 17.28
C TYR A 138 10.73 -15.40 17.51
N PRO A 139 11.86 -16.10 17.66
CA PRO A 139 11.88 -17.56 17.85
C PRO A 139 11.19 -18.00 19.15
N ALA A 140 11.03 -17.10 20.13
CA ALA A 140 10.31 -17.38 21.37
C ALA A 140 8.81 -17.70 21.17
N LEU A 141 8.21 -17.29 20.05
CA LEU A 141 6.79 -17.54 19.75
C LEU A 141 6.54 -18.94 19.16
N VAL A 142 7.59 -19.60 18.64
CA VAL A 142 7.51 -20.92 18.00
C VAL A 142 6.80 -21.97 18.87
N PRO A 143 7.19 -22.22 20.15
CA PRO A 143 6.55 -23.27 20.94
C PRO A 143 5.07 -23.01 21.22
N TRP A 144 4.68 -21.74 21.38
CA TRP A 144 3.29 -21.35 21.56
C TRP A 144 2.45 -21.61 20.30
N VAL A 145 3.02 -21.34 19.13
CA VAL A 145 2.38 -21.59 17.85
C VAL A 145 2.28 -23.09 17.56
N GLU A 146 3.33 -23.87 17.83
CA GLU A 146 3.31 -25.33 17.69
C GLU A 146 2.20 -25.97 18.53
N GLN A 147 2.07 -25.55 19.80
CA GLN A 147 1.04 -26.05 20.68
C GLN A 147 -0.38 -25.66 20.24
N ALA A 148 -0.56 -24.45 19.71
CA ALA A 148 -1.83 -24.05 19.10
C ALA A 148 -2.13 -24.84 17.81
N CYS A 149 -1.10 -25.14 17.03
CA CYS A 149 -1.19 -25.88 15.76
C CYS A 149 -1.59 -27.34 15.96
N GLU A 150 -1.18 -27.98 17.05
CA GLU A 150 -1.56 -29.35 17.39
C GLU A 150 -3.08 -29.51 17.52
N ASN A 151 -3.74 -28.51 18.13
CA ASN A 151 -5.20 -28.49 18.28
C ASN A 151 -5.94 -28.16 16.97
N LEU A 152 -5.31 -27.37 16.08
CA LEU A 152 -5.93 -26.84 14.86
C LEU A 152 -5.52 -27.61 13.59
N GLN A 153 -4.79 -28.73 13.71
CA GLN A 153 -4.28 -29.54 12.59
C GLN A 153 -3.55 -28.67 11.55
N CYS A 154 -2.73 -27.74 12.02
CA CYS A 154 -1.97 -26.86 11.15
C CYS A 154 -0.77 -27.60 10.54
N ASP A 155 -0.38 -27.15 9.36
CA ASP A 155 0.79 -27.65 8.65
C ASP A 155 2.06 -27.25 9.43
N PRO A 156 2.99 -28.19 9.72
CA PRO A 156 4.13 -27.94 10.60
C PRO A 156 5.01 -26.78 10.09
N ILE A 157 5.52 -25.99 11.03
CA ILE A 157 6.41 -24.85 10.74
C ILE A 157 7.66 -25.40 10.07
N ARG A 158 7.89 -25.02 8.81
CA ARG A 158 9.06 -25.41 8.03
C ARG A 158 9.89 -24.17 7.77
N PHE A 159 10.92 -23.95 8.58
CA PHE A 159 11.88 -22.89 8.33
C PHE A 159 12.54 -23.14 6.96
N ARG A 160 12.51 -22.13 6.09
CA ARG A 160 13.12 -22.17 4.77
C ARG A 160 14.01 -20.95 4.60
N ASP A 161 15.27 -21.23 4.36
CA ASP A 161 16.28 -20.28 3.95
C ASP A 161 17.07 -20.90 2.79
N ILE A 162 16.60 -20.60 1.57
CA ILE A 162 17.22 -21.05 0.32
C ILE A 162 18.62 -20.45 0.17
N SER A 163 18.88 -19.27 0.77
CA SER A 163 20.20 -18.62 0.67
C SER A 163 21.28 -19.37 1.46
N ALA A 164 20.87 -20.14 2.47
CA ALA A 164 21.76 -21.01 3.23
C ALA A 164 22.01 -22.36 2.53
N ILE A 165 21.34 -22.67 1.41
CA ILE A 165 21.61 -23.87 0.61
C ILE A 165 22.62 -23.52 -0.48
N GLU A 166 23.84 -24.04 -0.33
CA GLU A 166 24.92 -23.81 -1.28
C GLU A 166 25.12 -25.01 -2.20
N LEU A 167 25.38 -24.73 -3.49
CA LEU A 167 25.69 -25.74 -4.49
C LEU A 167 27.21 -25.91 -4.59
N LEU A 168 27.76 -26.88 -3.87
CA LEU A 168 29.20 -27.13 -3.81
C LEU A 168 29.78 -27.55 -5.15
N ASN A 169 29.08 -28.45 -5.86
CA ASN A 169 29.51 -28.97 -7.15
C ASN A 169 28.32 -29.03 -8.11
N ARG A 170 28.58 -28.72 -9.38
CA ARG A 170 27.66 -28.91 -10.51
C ARG A 170 28.44 -29.44 -11.70
N GLN A 171 28.25 -30.71 -12.02
CA GLN A 171 28.94 -31.38 -13.13
C GLN A 171 27.94 -32.06 -14.06
N VAL A 172 28.27 -32.08 -15.35
CA VAL A 172 27.51 -32.81 -16.36
C VAL A 172 28.48 -33.72 -17.10
N THR A 173 28.20 -35.03 -17.06
CA THR A 173 29.02 -36.05 -17.70
C THR A 173 28.15 -36.89 -18.65
N GLN A 174 28.76 -37.73 -19.47
CA GLN A 174 27.99 -38.71 -20.26
C GLN A 174 27.52 -39.85 -19.37
N HIS A 175 26.30 -40.33 -19.59
CA HIS A 175 25.74 -41.40 -18.77
C HIS A 175 26.49 -42.72 -19.01
N PRO A 176 27.02 -43.40 -17.98
CA PRO A 176 27.89 -44.56 -18.15
C PRO A 176 27.19 -45.78 -18.77
N ARG A 177 25.86 -45.87 -18.63
CA ARG A 177 25.06 -47.02 -19.12
C ARG A 177 24.21 -46.75 -20.37
N TYR A 178 23.94 -45.49 -20.72
CA TYR A 178 22.99 -45.14 -21.78
C TYR A 178 23.67 -44.26 -22.82
N ARG A 179 23.59 -44.64 -24.10
CA ARG A 179 24.13 -43.83 -25.19
C ARG A 179 23.31 -42.56 -25.35
N ASN A 180 23.98 -41.46 -25.68
CA ASN A 180 23.36 -40.14 -25.90
C ASN A 180 22.56 -39.60 -24.70
N ALA A 181 22.88 -40.04 -23.48
CA ALA A 181 22.31 -39.51 -22.26
C ALA A 181 23.38 -38.74 -21.47
N LEU A 182 22.95 -37.70 -20.78
CA LEU A 182 23.79 -36.90 -19.90
C LEU A 182 23.44 -37.23 -18.45
N LEU A 183 24.46 -37.39 -17.61
CA LEU A 183 24.34 -37.48 -16.16
C LEU A 183 24.70 -36.13 -15.56
N ALA A 184 23.70 -35.41 -15.07
CA ALA A 184 23.91 -34.21 -14.28
C ALA A 184 24.02 -34.62 -12.80
N SER A 185 25.12 -34.26 -12.15
CA SER A 185 25.30 -34.47 -10.71
C SER A 185 25.57 -33.13 -10.05
N ALA A 186 24.91 -32.90 -8.92
CA ALA A 186 25.14 -31.72 -8.12
C ALA A 186 25.14 -32.08 -6.64
N THR A 187 25.95 -31.37 -5.86
CA THR A 187 26.04 -31.55 -4.41
C THR A 187 25.55 -30.27 -3.76
N MET A 188 24.49 -30.38 -2.96
CA MET A 188 23.93 -29.28 -2.19
C MET A 188 24.24 -29.51 -0.70
N VAL A 189 24.57 -28.45 0.01
CA VAL A 189 24.75 -28.47 1.47
C VAL A 189 23.83 -27.42 2.10
N ASN A 190 23.19 -27.80 3.21
CA ASN A 190 22.44 -26.86 4.04
C ASN A 190 23.39 -26.29 5.09
N ASN A 191 23.73 -25.00 4.98
CA ASN A 191 24.59 -24.29 5.92
C ASN A 191 23.80 -23.51 6.99
N ALA A 192 22.48 -23.72 7.08
CA ALA A 192 21.66 -23.12 8.13
C ALA A 192 21.82 -23.86 9.46
N GLU A 193 21.54 -23.15 10.56
CA GLU A 193 21.54 -23.72 11.92
C GLU A 193 20.35 -24.68 12.18
N PHE A 194 19.44 -24.85 11.22
CA PHE A 194 18.23 -25.66 11.33
C PHE A 194 18.09 -26.64 10.15
N ILE A 195 17.35 -27.72 10.38
CA ILE A 195 17.00 -28.70 9.35
C ILE A 195 15.99 -28.08 8.40
N GLN A 196 16.29 -28.14 7.10
CA GLN A 196 15.46 -27.59 6.03
C GLN A 196 14.83 -28.68 5.19
N PRO A 197 13.61 -28.48 4.66
CA PRO A 197 13.04 -29.39 3.67
C PRO A 197 13.83 -29.34 2.37
N PHE A 198 13.93 -30.49 1.70
CA PHE A 198 14.54 -30.60 0.38
C PHE A 198 13.79 -29.72 -0.65
N PRO A 199 14.50 -28.86 -1.41
CA PRO A 199 13.88 -27.95 -2.36
C PRO A 199 13.57 -28.63 -3.70
N ASP A 200 12.69 -28.03 -4.49
CA ASP A 200 12.57 -28.42 -5.90
C ASP A 200 13.81 -27.93 -6.66
N VAL A 201 14.40 -28.81 -7.48
CA VAL A 201 15.59 -28.49 -8.27
C VAL A 201 15.17 -28.24 -9.72
N VAL A 202 15.65 -27.15 -10.31
CA VAL A 202 15.42 -26.84 -11.72
C VAL A 202 16.71 -26.99 -12.50
N LEU A 203 16.76 -27.94 -13.43
CA LEU A 203 17.87 -28.12 -14.36
C LEU A 203 17.61 -27.33 -15.63
N LEU A 204 18.51 -26.40 -15.95
CA LEU A 204 18.51 -25.64 -17.19
C LEU A 204 19.69 -26.07 -18.04
N ILE A 205 19.42 -26.47 -19.28
CA ILE A 205 20.45 -26.80 -20.26
C ILE A 205 20.55 -25.64 -21.23
N PHE A 206 21.76 -25.09 -21.36
CA PHE A 206 22.04 -23.96 -22.24
C PHE A 206 22.82 -24.42 -23.48
N SER A 207 22.53 -23.75 -24.59
CA SER A 207 23.33 -23.81 -25.82
C SER A 207 24.64 -23.02 -25.65
N THR A 208 25.58 -23.22 -26.57
CA THR A 208 26.79 -22.39 -26.67
C THR A 208 26.49 -20.91 -26.92
N SER A 209 25.29 -20.60 -27.43
CA SER A 209 24.76 -19.24 -27.58
C SER A 209 24.07 -18.67 -26.32
N GLY A 210 24.05 -19.41 -25.22
CA GLY A 210 23.39 -19.00 -23.96
C GLY A 210 21.86 -19.14 -23.97
N GLN A 211 21.26 -19.69 -25.02
CA GLN A 211 19.83 -19.97 -25.07
C GLN A 211 19.48 -21.24 -24.29
N VAL A 212 18.36 -21.24 -23.57
CA VAL A 212 17.86 -22.42 -22.88
C VAL A 212 17.32 -23.42 -23.90
N ILE A 213 17.97 -24.58 -24.02
CA ILE A 213 17.56 -25.69 -24.88
C ILE A 213 16.50 -26.54 -24.19
N SER A 214 16.64 -26.75 -22.88
CA SER A 214 15.73 -27.59 -22.10
C SER A 214 15.67 -27.15 -20.64
N ARG A 215 14.51 -27.38 -20.01
CA ARG A 215 14.22 -27.09 -18.61
C ARG A 215 13.47 -28.26 -17.97
N GLY A 216 14.05 -28.86 -16.94
CA GLY A 216 13.40 -29.86 -16.10
C GLY A 216 13.23 -29.34 -14.68
N ARG A 217 12.07 -29.56 -14.07
CA ARG A 217 11.84 -29.35 -12.62
C ARG A 217 11.73 -30.71 -11.98
N PHE A 218 12.54 -30.94 -10.95
CA PHE A 218 12.65 -32.21 -10.24
C PHE A 218 12.24 -32.01 -8.79
N LYS A 219 11.30 -32.83 -8.33
CA LYS A 219 10.88 -32.88 -6.92
C LYS A 219 11.87 -33.69 -6.08
N PRO A 220 11.89 -33.52 -4.73
CA PRO A 220 12.72 -34.31 -3.84
C PRO A 220 12.65 -35.81 -4.09
N GLU A 221 11.46 -36.34 -4.36
CA GLU A 221 11.27 -37.77 -4.63
C GLU A 221 12.00 -38.25 -5.90
N GLU A 222 12.25 -37.38 -6.88
CA GLU A 222 12.84 -37.74 -8.17
C GLU A 222 14.37 -37.71 -8.17
N TYR A 223 14.99 -36.98 -7.24
CA TYR A 223 16.46 -36.86 -7.17
C TYR A 223 17.09 -37.48 -5.92
N LEU A 224 16.30 -37.81 -4.89
CA LEU A 224 16.81 -38.48 -3.69
C LEU A 224 16.92 -40.00 -3.84
N GLY A 225 16.18 -40.61 -4.79
CA GLY A 225 16.26 -42.04 -5.11
C GLY A 225 15.44 -42.92 -4.18
#